data_AF-N8ZQ77-F1
#
_entry.id   AF-N8ZQ77-F1
#
_cell.length_a   1.000
_cell.length_b   1.000
_cell.length_c   1.000
_cell.angle_alpha   90.00
_cell.angle_beta   90.00
_cell.angle_gamma   90.00
#
_symmetry.space_group_name_H-M   'P 1'
#
loop_
_entity.id
_entity.type
_entity.pdbx_description
1 polymer ?
#
loop_
_entity_poly.entity_id
_entity_poly.type
_entity_poly.pdbx_seq_one_letter_code
_entity_poly.pdbx_strand_id
1 'polypeptide(L)'
;MKRIDSINARPNMFGTGKSGFHDNADLAGQDATYLTPDWLNMIQEEICNLIEKNNIKIDPTKKDQLYELLATYSYVQALEIAIEERFIAEATLSKKARDELQAQITALLNYVTYPRIIASGVFLYSGGENGGNVTMLSSSDGWASGGKNIIAPSIYNLTDRNIGIYMTPEGANEACYFNRTETTITPFVFNRSGQNRIGYEGQVSFQVVQHKNPNSVSSDGDYAVGSYTFILQPNESKIFTLMAAGGGGGASCKDDGSTYALSSGQNGTDIQLKVNGDAIAIIHGGTGGKQGIWKDDGTFTDGEAGAGGTVEIIGVFQSKTITEGNVGGATIDNVSGGASVSSIGSFGAGGKGNKGVYTDNGDGLGAGGGSGAVLVAEYKNRSTSNQTITLVVGKGGAGGKKGGFDSDVEGTKGSDGFARVASA
;
A
#
# COMPACT_ATOMS: atom_id res chain seq x y z
N MET A 1 5.32 26.72 70.68
CA MET A 1 5.72 26.05 71.93
C MET A 1 6.71 26.92 72.70
N LYS A 2 6.58 27.01 74.04
CA LYS A 2 7.54 27.71 74.91
C LYS A 2 8.41 26.72 75.68
N ARG A 3 9.64 27.13 76.03
CA ARG A 3 10.47 26.38 76.99
C ARG A 3 9.94 26.62 78.41
N ILE A 4 10.28 25.73 79.34
CA ILE A 4 9.98 25.95 80.76
C ILE A 4 10.84 27.11 81.27
N ASP A 5 10.18 28.05 81.95
CA ASP A 5 10.72 29.32 82.45
C ASP A 5 10.37 29.53 83.92
N SER A 6 10.04 28.46 84.65
CA SER A 6 9.88 28.51 86.10
C SER A 6 11.19 28.94 86.76
N ILE A 7 11.09 29.46 87.98
CA ILE A 7 12.26 29.99 88.71
C ILE A 7 13.33 28.93 88.97
N ASN A 8 12.95 27.65 89.03
CA ASN A 8 13.84 26.51 89.21
C ASN A 8 14.01 25.66 87.94
N ALA A 9 13.69 26.23 86.77
CA ALA A 9 14.02 25.63 85.49
C ALA A 9 15.55 25.57 85.32
N ARG A 10 16.07 24.41 84.94
CA ARG A 10 17.51 24.20 84.80
C ARG A 10 18.04 25.06 83.64
N PRO A 11 18.91 26.05 83.88
CA PRO A 11 19.47 26.85 82.79
C PRO A 11 20.36 25.97 81.91
N ASN A 12 20.34 26.26 80.60
CA ASN A 12 21.22 25.64 79.60
C ASN A 12 21.14 24.11 79.46
N MET A 13 20.08 23.45 79.94
CA MET A 13 19.90 21.99 79.83
C MET A 13 20.04 21.48 78.39
N PHE A 14 19.63 22.27 77.40
CA PHE A 14 19.72 21.92 75.98
C PHE A 14 20.66 22.85 75.19
N GLY A 15 21.67 23.42 75.84
CA GLY A 15 22.62 24.39 75.29
C GLY A 15 22.36 25.84 75.74
N THR A 16 23.27 26.75 75.41
CA THR A 16 23.23 28.15 75.90
C THR A 16 21.88 28.83 75.64
N GLY A 17 21.30 29.41 76.70
CA GLY A 17 20.00 30.09 76.70
C GLY A 17 18.78 29.16 76.71
N LYS A 18 18.96 27.84 76.77
CA LYS A 18 17.88 26.86 76.60
C LYS A 18 17.60 26.10 77.89
N SER A 19 16.74 26.66 78.72
CA SER A 19 16.29 26.02 79.96
C SER A 19 15.49 24.74 79.71
N GLY A 20 15.47 23.84 80.69
CA GLY A 20 14.78 22.55 80.62
C GLY A 20 14.36 22.01 82.00
N PHE A 21 13.60 20.92 81.98
CA PHE A 21 13.21 20.20 83.19
C PHE A 21 14.38 19.39 83.74
N HIS A 22 14.58 19.42 85.06
CA HIS A 22 15.54 18.61 85.77
C HIS A 22 15.07 18.39 87.20
N ASP A 23 15.51 17.30 87.83
CA ASP A 23 15.30 17.05 89.27
C ASP A 23 16.19 17.90 90.19
N ASN A 24 17.09 18.72 89.61
CA ASN A 24 18.12 19.53 90.26
C ASN A 24 18.92 18.83 91.38
N ALA A 25 19.04 17.50 91.36
CA ALA A 25 19.64 16.72 92.45
C ALA A 25 21.13 17.01 92.69
N ASP A 26 21.81 17.61 91.71
CA ASP A 26 23.21 18.02 91.78
C ASP A 26 23.42 19.37 92.50
N LEU A 27 22.37 20.11 92.81
CA LEU A 27 22.41 21.39 93.51
C LEU A 27 21.74 21.26 94.89
N ALA A 28 22.54 21.33 95.96
CA ALA A 28 22.04 21.22 97.32
C ALA A 28 21.02 22.33 97.63
N GLY A 29 19.82 21.94 98.06
CA GLY A 29 18.75 22.87 98.46
C GLY A 29 17.91 23.44 97.32
N GLN A 30 18.03 22.95 96.08
CA GLN A 30 17.10 23.28 95.00
C GLN A 30 16.07 22.17 94.78
N ASP A 31 14.80 22.58 94.67
CA ASP A 31 13.72 21.69 94.28
C ASP A 31 13.74 21.37 92.77
N ALA A 32 13.18 20.21 92.41
CA ALA A 32 12.97 19.80 91.03
C ALA A 32 12.11 20.81 90.25
N THR A 33 12.40 21.00 88.96
CA THR A 33 11.66 21.94 88.10
C THR A 33 10.15 21.66 88.14
N TYR A 34 9.36 22.63 88.62
CA TYR A 34 7.91 22.45 88.67
C TYR A 34 7.24 22.87 87.35
N LEU A 35 6.10 22.23 87.06
CA LEU A 35 5.26 22.56 85.91
C LEU A 35 4.49 23.86 86.19
N THR A 36 4.51 24.81 85.27
CA THR A 36 3.70 26.04 85.37
C THR A 36 2.40 25.92 84.56
N PRO A 37 1.28 26.50 85.03
CA PRO A 37 0.04 26.57 84.24
C PRO A 37 0.26 27.18 82.86
N ASP A 38 1.05 28.25 82.76
CA ASP A 38 1.35 28.90 81.48
C ASP A 38 2.05 27.98 80.48
N TRP A 39 2.95 27.12 80.97
CA TRP A 39 3.64 26.15 80.12
C TRP A 39 2.70 25.01 79.69
N LEU A 40 1.87 24.51 80.62
CA LEU A 40 0.86 23.48 80.33
C LEU A 40 -0.21 23.98 79.34
N ASN A 41 -0.70 25.21 79.52
CA ASN A 41 -1.63 25.85 78.60
C ASN A 41 -1.01 26.02 77.21
N MET A 42 0.27 26.39 77.11
CA MET A 42 0.93 26.47 75.80
C MET A 42 0.96 25.12 75.08
N ILE A 43 1.21 24.01 75.78
CA ILE A 43 1.17 22.67 75.17
C ILE A 43 -0.25 22.29 74.77
N GLN A 44 -1.23 22.53 75.65
CA GLN A 44 -2.63 22.28 75.35
C GLN A 44 -3.03 23.03 74.09
N GLU A 45 -2.80 24.33 74.03
CA GLU A 45 -3.17 25.16 72.88
C GLU A 45 -2.43 24.74 71.61
N GLU A 46 -1.17 24.31 71.66
CA GLU A 46 -0.47 23.81 70.46
C GLU A 46 -1.10 22.53 69.91
N ILE A 47 -1.51 21.60 70.80
CA ILE A 47 -2.18 20.36 70.40
C ILE A 47 -3.61 20.64 69.91
N CYS A 48 -4.35 21.52 70.61
CA CYS A 48 -5.69 21.96 70.27
C CYS A 48 -5.71 22.69 68.92
N ASN A 49 -4.81 23.65 68.70
CA ASN A 49 -4.66 24.37 67.44
C ASN A 49 -4.34 23.43 66.26
N LEU A 50 -3.57 22.36 66.47
CA LEU A 50 -3.30 21.38 65.43
C LEU A 50 -4.60 20.72 64.94
N ILE A 51 -5.53 20.42 65.84
CA ILE A 51 -6.84 19.83 65.49
C ILE A 51 -7.75 20.89 64.84
N GLU A 52 -7.86 22.07 65.43
CA GLU A 52 -8.75 23.14 64.94
C GLU A 52 -8.33 23.72 63.59
N LYS A 53 -7.02 23.89 63.34
CA LYS A 53 -6.51 24.35 62.04
C LYS A 53 -6.72 23.33 60.92
N ASN A 54 -7.03 22.08 61.27
CA ASN A 54 -7.48 21.06 60.34
C ASN A 54 -9.01 21.02 60.20
N ASN A 55 -9.71 22.08 60.62
CA ASN A 55 -11.17 22.21 60.60
C ASN A 55 -11.92 21.14 61.42
N ILE A 56 -11.25 20.53 62.41
CA ILE A 56 -11.88 19.58 63.33
C ILE A 56 -12.20 20.34 64.62
N LYS A 57 -13.45 20.27 65.08
CA LYS A 57 -13.86 20.86 66.35
C LYS A 57 -13.39 19.99 67.51
N ILE A 58 -12.73 20.60 68.51
CA ILE A 58 -12.29 19.88 69.71
C ILE A 58 -13.48 19.34 70.49
N ASP A 59 -13.41 18.06 70.82
CA ASP A 59 -14.37 17.37 71.69
C ASP A 59 -13.69 16.97 73.02
N PRO A 60 -14.08 17.56 74.17
CA PRO A 60 -13.47 17.25 75.46
C PRO A 60 -13.74 15.81 75.94
N THR A 61 -14.68 15.09 75.32
CA THR A 61 -15.00 13.71 75.67
C THR A 61 -14.14 12.67 74.93
N LYS A 62 -13.45 13.09 73.86
CA LYS A 62 -12.58 12.22 73.05
C LYS A 62 -11.10 12.41 73.37
N LYS A 63 -10.40 11.29 73.64
CA LYS A 63 -8.97 11.28 74.05
C LYS A 63 -8.01 10.83 72.94
N ASP A 64 -8.51 10.64 71.73
CA ASP A 64 -7.82 10.08 70.57
C ASP A 64 -7.87 10.97 69.32
N GLN A 65 -8.39 12.20 69.42
CA GLN A 65 -8.54 13.13 68.29
C GLN A 65 -7.23 13.43 67.55
N LEU A 66 -6.11 13.53 68.30
CA LEU A 66 -4.79 13.71 67.70
C LEU A 66 -4.36 12.46 66.91
N TYR A 67 -4.70 11.27 67.40
CA TYR A 67 -4.46 10.02 66.69
C TYR A 67 -5.35 9.93 65.44
N GLU A 68 -6.64 10.23 65.55
CA GLU A 68 -7.56 10.26 64.40
C GLU A 68 -7.03 11.19 63.31
N LEU A 69 -6.62 12.43 63.65
CA LEU A 69 -6.05 13.38 62.71
C LEU A 69 -4.79 12.86 61.99
N LEU A 70 -3.87 12.25 62.73
CA LEU A 70 -2.57 11.83 62.20
C LEU A 70 -2.63 10.48 61.48
N ALA A 71 -3.50 9.58 61.93
CA ALA A 71 -3.64 8.21 61.42
C ALA A 71 -4.68 8.08 60.30
N THR A 72 -5.63 9.01 60.17
CA THR A 72 -6.54 9.06 59.02
C THR A 72 -5.92 9.92 57.92
N TYR A 73 -5.08 9.28 57.12
CA TYR A 73 -4.33 9.71 55.92
C TYR A 73 -5.08 10.51 54.83
N SER A 74 -6.17 11.21 55.14
CA SER A 74 -7.02 11.99 54.23
C SER A 74 -6.25 12.94 53.32
N TYR A 75 -5.23 13.63 53.84
CA TYR A 75 -4.38 14.50 53.03
C TYR A 75 -3.49 13.75 52.04
N VAL A 76 -3.00 12.56 52.41
CA VAL A 76 -2.20 11.72 51.51
C VAL A 76 -3.09 11.12 50.43
N GLN A 77 -4.31 10.71 50.77
CA GLN A 77 -5.30 10.25 49.79
C GLN A 77 -5.72 11.37 48.83
N ALA A 78 -5.97 12.58 49.33
CA ALA A 78 -6.29 13.73 48.48
C ALA A 78 -5.13 14.10 47.55
N LEU A 79 -3.89 14.02 48.05
CA LEU A 79 -2.69 14.23 47.24
C LEU A 79 -2.51 13.12 46.19
N GLU A 80 -2.76 11.86 46.55
CA GLU A 80 -2.70 10.71 45.64
C GLU A 80 -3.69 10.88 44.49
N ILE A 81 -4.94 11.24 44.79
CA ILE A 81 -5.97 11.51 43.77
C ILE A 81 -5.53 12.67 42.86
N ALA A 82 -5.05 13.78 43.42
CA ALA A 82 -4.63 14.93 42.62
C ALA A 82 -3.41 14.61 41.73
N ILE A 83 -2.49 13.75 42.19
CA ILE A 83 -1.35 13.28 41.40
C ILE A 83 -1.84 12.36 40.28
N GLU A 84 -2.77 11.43 40.57
CA GLU A 84 -3.32 10.51 39.57
C GLU A 84 -4.10 11.25 38.48
N GLU A 85 -4.94 12.22 38.86
CA GLU A 85 -5.64 13.10 37.92
C GLU A 85 -4.66 13.86 37.00
N ARG A 86 -3.59 14.42 37.58
CA ARG A 86 -2.55 15.11 36.81
C ARG A 86 -1.83 14.16 35.85
N PHE A 87 -1.49 12.95 36.30
CA PHE A 87 -0.81 11.96 35.47
C PHE A 87 -1.68 11.53 34.28
N ILE A 88 -2.98 11.31 34.51
CA ILE A 88 -3.95 10.99 33.45
C ILE A 88 -4.07 12.16 32.46
N ALA A 89 -4.12 13.40 32.94
CA ALA A 89 -4.18 14.59 32.10
C ALA A 89 -2.94 14.73 31.21
N GLU A 90 -1.74 14.56 31.77
CA GLU A 90 -0.48 14.62 31.01
C GLU A 90 -0.37 13.46 29.99
N ALA A 91 -0.81 12.26 30.35
CA ALA A 91 -0.85 11.12 29.43
C ALA A 91 -1.81 11.37 28.25
N THR A 92 -2.96 11.97 28.52
CA THR A 92 -3.96 12.32 27.50
C THR A 92 -3.44 13.40 26.56
N LEU A 93 -2.83 14.45 27.10
CA LEU A 93 -2.20 15.51 26.31
C LEU A 93 -1.09 14.94 25.41
N SER A 94 -0.23 14.09 25.98
CA SER A 94 0.86 13.45 25.25
C SER A 94 0.37 12.52 24.14
N LYS A 95 -0.75 11.83 24.34
CA LYS A 95 -1.40 11.05 23.29
C LYS A 95 -1.92 11.96 22.17
N LYS A 96 -2.68 13.01 22.52
CA LYS A 96 -3.22 13.97 21.55
C LYS A 96 -2.11 14.61 20.71
N ALA A 97 -1.02 15.04 21.33
CA ALA A 97 0.12 15.63 20.62
C ALA A 97 0.77 14.63 19.64
N ARG A 98 0.87 13.35 20.00
CA ARG A 98 1.35 12.30 19.08
C ARG A 98 0.40 12.05 17.92
N ASP A 99 -0.90 12.00 18.19
CA ASP A 99 -1.93 11.80 17.16
C ASP A 99 -1.95 12.98 16.15
N GLU A 100 -1.84 14.22 16.64
CA GLU A 100 -1.75 15.42 15.79
C GLU A 100 -0.47 15.46 14.95
N LEU A 101 0.68 15.12 15.55
CA LEU A 101 1.95 15.03 14.83
C LEU A 101 1.88 13.95 13.73
N GLN A 102 1.30 12.80 14.04
CA GLN A 102 1.09 11.72 13.07
C GLN A 102 0.21 12.18 11.91
N ALA A 103 -0.89 12.89 12.19
CA ALA A 103 -1.76 13.45 11.17
C ALA A 103 -1.04 14.47 10.27
N GLN A 104 -0.20 15.33 10.84
CA GLN A 104 0.61 16.30 10.08
C GLN A 104 1.64 15.61 9.19
N ILE A 105 2.31 14.57 9.67
CA ILE A 105 3.26 13.76 8.87
C ILE A 105 2.51 13.11 7.69
N THR A 106 1.34 12.52 7.93
CA THR A 106 0.51 11.94 6.87
C THR A 106 0.07 13.00 5.85
N ALA A 107 -0.32 14.20 6.30
CA ALA A 107 -0.70 15.30 5.41
C ALA A 107 0.48 15.79 4.56
N LEU A 108 1.68 15.89 5.14
CA LEU A 108 2.89 16.30 4.42
C LEU A 108 3.29 15.27 3.34
N LEU A 109 3.17 13.97 3.66
CA LEU A 109 3.39 12.90 2.68
C LEU A 109 2.38 12.93 1.53
N ASN A 110 1.16 13.41 1.77
CA ASN A 110 0.10 13.56 0.77
C ASN A 110 0.23 14.84 -0.07
N TYR A 111 0.98 15.86 0.38
CA TYR A 111 1.17 17.12 -0.35
C TYR A 111 2.24 17.03 -1.46
N VAL A 112 3.00 15.93 -1.52
CA VAL A 112 3.98 15.73 -2.59
C VAL A 112 3.23 15.62 -3.93
N THR A 113 3.45 16.58 -4.82
CA THR A 113 2.88 16.59 -6.17
C THR A 113 3.66 15.64 -7.07
N TYR A 114 2.97 14.80 -7.84
CA TYR A 114 3.54 13.88 -8.82
C TYR A 114 3.10 14.27 -10.24
N PRO A 115 3.92 14.04 -11.27
CA PRO A 115 5.22 13.38 -11.25
C PRO A 115 6.32 14.26 -10.62
N ARG A 116 7.31 13.63 -9.99
CA ARG A 116 8.48 14.32 -9.41
C ARG A 116 9.78 13.64 -9.80
N ILE A 117 10.86 14.41 -9.94
CA ILE A 117 12.21 13.85 -10.09
C ILE A 117 12.66 13.37 -8.71
N ILE A 118 13.00 12.08 -8.62
CA ILE A 118 13.52 11.47 -7.38
C ILE A 118 15.02 11.30 -7.40
N ALA A 119 15.61 11.12 -8.58
CA ALA A 119 17.07 11.13 -8.74
C ALA A 119 17.47 11.67 -10.11
N SER A 120 18.71 12.15 -10.21
CA SER A 120 19.32 12.57 -11.47
C SER A 120 20.83 12.42 -11.41
N GLY A 121 21.47 12.29 -12.57
CA GLY A 121 22.91 12.29 -12.64
C GLY A 121 23.43 12.43 -14.06
N VAL A 122 24.76 12.52 -14.17
CA VAL A 122 25.50 12.62 -15.42
C VAL A 122 26.66 11.63 -15.40
N PHE A 123 26.88 10.96 -16.51
CA PHE A 123 27.98 10.02 -16.68
C PHE A 123 28.66 10.13 -18.03
N LEU A 124 29.94 9.76 -18.05
CA LEU A 124 30.66 9.51 -19.30
C LEU A 124 30.33 8.10 -19.77
N TYR A 125 29.97 7.99 -21.05
CA TYR A 125 29.75 6.73 -21.74
C TYR A 125 30.76 6.58 -22.87
N SER A 126 31.35 5.39 -22.96
CA SER A 126 32.17 4.98 -24.10
C SER A 126 31.79 3.55 -24.47
N GLY A 127 30.99 3.40 -25.53
CA GLY A 127 30.44 2.10 -25.94
C GLY A 127 29.62 2.14 -27.21
N GLY A 128 28.85 1.09 -27.47
CA GLY A 128 27.97 1.00 -28.64
C GLY A 128 26.74 0.14 -28.39
N GLU A 129 26.22 -0.49 -29.44
CA GLU A 129 25.03 -1.35 -29.35
C GLU A 129 25.21 -2.58 -28.45
N ASN A 130 26.46 -3.00 -28.22
CA ASN A 130 26.80 -4.14 -27.36
C ASN A 130 27.14 -3.74 -25.92
N GLY A 131 26.92 -2.47 -25.56
CA GLY A 131 27.25 -1.89 -24.27
C GLY A 131 28.58 -1.13 -24.29
N GLY A 132 28.90 -0.53 -23.15
CA GLY A 132 30.05 0.36 -22.99
C GLY A 132 30.52 0.45 -21.56
N ASN A 133 31.61 1.15 -21.36
CA ASN A 133 32.04 1.56 -20.03
C ASN A 133 31.27 2.81 -19.61
N VAL A 134 30.90 2.84 -18.33
CA VAL A 134 30.20 3.96 -17.69
C VAL A 134 31.07 4.49 -16.56
N THR A 135 31.20 5.81 -16.47
CA THR A 135 31.87 6.49 -15.35
C THR A 135 30.98 7.61 -14.85
N MET A 136 30.49 7.53 -13.62
CA MET A 136 29.70 8.61 -13.03
C MET A 136 30.54 9.88 -12.88
N LEU A 137 30.01 11.00 -13.36
CA LEU A 137 30.55 12.34 -13.10
C LEU A 137 29.91 12.95 -11.86
N SER A 138 28.58 12.88 -11.80
CA SER A 138 27.80 13.39 -10.66
C SER A 138 26.45 12.68 -10.57
N SER A 139 25.91 12.58 -9.36
CA SER A 139 24.60 12.00 -9.11
C SER A 139 23.98 12.53 -7.83
N SER A 140 22.65 12.48 -7.73
CA SER A 140 21.94 12.55 -6.46
C SER A 140 22.00 11.19 -5.74
N ASP A 141 21.75 11.20 -4.43
CA ASP A 141 21.47 10.01 -3.58
C ASP A 141 22.51 8.88 -3.58
N GLY A 142 23.72 9.09 -4.09
CA GLY A 142 24.79 8.09 -4.06
C GLY A 142 24.72 7.05 -5.17
N TRP A 143 24.10 7.37 -6.30
CA TRP A 143 24.18 6.52 -7.50
C TRP A 143 25.62 6.42 -8.00
N ALA A 144 26.03 5.21 -8.38
CA ALA A 144 27.41 4.89 -8.74
C ALA A 144 27.50 4.24 -10.12
N SER A 145 28.71 4.10 -10.65
CA SER A 145 29.00 3.30 -11.85
C SER A 145 29.79 2.06 -11.49
N GLY A 146 29.49 0.93 -12.14
CA GLY A 146 30.23 -0.33 -12.01
C GLY A 146 30.39 -0.99 -13.39
N GLY A 147 31.55 -0.79 -14.00
CA GLY A 147 31.84 -1.29 -15.35
C GLY A 147 30.87 -0.73 -16.39
N LYS A 148 29.98 -1.59 -16.89
CA LYS A 148 28.95 -1.23 -17.88
C LYS A 148 27.63 -0.75 -17.28
N ASN A 149 27.51 -0.74 -15.96
CA ASN A 149 26.26 -0.47 -15.27
C ASN A 149 26.31 0.85 -14.50
N ILE A 150 25.16 1.49 -14.41
CA ILE A 150 24.81 2.45 -13.38
C ILE A 150 24.13 1.67 -12.26
N ILE A 151 24.56 1.89 -11.02
CA ILE A 151 24.11 1.17 -9.83
C ILE A 151 23.31 2.14 -8.98
N ALA A 152 22.05 1.77 -8.72
CA ALA A 152 21.17 2.49 -7.83
C ALA A 152 21.47 2.16 -6.36
N PRO A 153 21.35 3.13 -5.45
CA PRO A 153 21.30 2.90 -4.01
C PRO A 153 20.16 1.93 -3.63
N SER A 154 20.31 1.22 -2.51
CA SER A 154 19.33 0.23 -2.04
C SER A 154 17.94 0.78 -1.72
N ILE A 155 17.79 2.11 -1.62
CA ILE A 155 16.49 2.77 -1.42
C ILE A 155 15.62 2.81 -2.69
N TYR A 156 16.17 2.44 -3.85
CA TYR A 156 15.46 2.39 -5.12
C TYR A 156 15.16 0.94 -5.55
N ASN A 157 13.98 0.72 -6.13
CA ASN A 157 13.67 -0.47 -6.92
C ASN A 157 13.36 -0.03 -8.35
N LEU A 158 14.30 -0.24 -9.27
CA LEU A 158 14.18 0.27 -10.65
C LEU A 158 13.18 -0.53 -11.51
N THR A 159 12.71 -1.68 -11.05
CA THR A 159 11.65 -2.44 -11.72
C THR A 159 10.25 -1.94 -11.40
N ASP A 160 10.11 -1.05 -10.40
CA ASP A 160 8.82 -0.43 -10.08
C ASP A 160 8.29 0.35 -11.29
N ARG A 161 7.04 0.06 -11.67
CA ARG A 161 6.37 0.71 -12.82
C ARG A 161 5.97 2.16 -12.51
N ASN A 162 5.95 2.55 -11.25
CA ASN A 162 5.76 3.94 -10.83
C ASN A 162 7.01 4.80 -11.07
N ILE A 163 8.14 4.19 -11.44
CA ILE A 163 9.40 4.87 -11.74
C ILE A 163 9.69 4.81 -13.24
N GLY A 164 9.74 5.99 -13.85
CA GLY A 164 10.27 6.22 -15.19
C GLY A 164 11.75 6.59 -15.13
N ILE A 165 12.52 6.07 -16.08
CA ILE A 165 13.94 6.39 -16.23
C ILE A 165 14.13 6.95 -17.63
N TYR A 166 14.72 8.13 -17.70
CA TYR A 166 15.02 8.83 -18.94
C TYR A 166 16.52 9.03 -19.05
N MET A 167 17.07 8.81 -20.23
CA MET A 167 18.47 9.09 -20.53
C MET A 167 18.56 9.97 -21.77
N THR A 168 19.49 10.91 -21.75
CA THR A 168 19.68 11.86 -22.85
C THR A 168 21.18 12.05 -23.08
N PRO A 169 21.73 11.51 -24.19
CA PRO A 169 23.08 11.81 -24.65
C PRO A 169 23.22 13.30 -24.98
N GLU A 170 24.39 13.88 -24.69
CA GLU A 170 24.68 15.29 -24.99
C GLU A 170 24.98 15.52 -26.48
N GLY A 171 25.72 14.60 -27.10
CA GLY A 171 26.09 14.65 -28.51
C GLY A 171 25.04 14.02 -29.43
N ALA A 172 25.17 14.29 -30.73
CA ALA A 172 24.34 13.66 -31.75
C ALA A 172 24.45 12.12 -31.66
N ASN A 173 23.30 11.46 -31.57
CA ASN A 173 23.21 10.01 -31.52
C ASN A 173 22.12 9.45 -32.43
N GLU A 174 22.27 8.20 -32.87
CA GLU A 174 21.23 7.54 -33.67
C GLU A 174 20.08 7.06 -32.78
N ALA A 175 20.44 6.35 -31.70
CA ALA A 175 19.47 5.85 -30.74
C ALA A 175 20.12 5.68 -29.36
N CYS A 176 19.27 5.65 -28.34
CA CYS A 176 19.65 5.29 -26.99
C CYS A 176 18.56 4.41 -26.36
N TYR A 177 18.98 3.35 -25.66
CA TYR A 177 18.10 2.52 -24.85
C TYR A 177 18.86 1.98 -23.65
N PHE A 178 18.17 1.27 -22.77
CA PHE A 178 18.78 0.63 -21.62
C PHE A 178 18.05 -0.65 -21.24
N ASN A 179 18.77 -1.52 -20.56
CA ASN A 179 18.17 -2.60 -19.78
C ASN A 179 18.22 -2.22 -18.30
N ARG A 180 17.23 -2.67 -17.52
CA ARG A 180 17.18 -2.44 -16.08
C ARG A 180 16.95 -3.74 -15.31
N THR A 181 17.58 -3.85 -14.14
CA THR A 181 17.27 -4.84 -13.11
C THR A 181 16.68 -4.11 -11.90
N GLU A 182 16.57 -4.76 -10.74
CA GLU A 182 16.11 -4.10 -9.50
C GLU A 182 17.04 -2.95 -9.07
N THR A 183 18.35 -3.10 -9.31
CA THR A 183 19.37 -2.17 -8.77
C THR A 183 20.30 -1.61 -9.83
N THR A 184 20.20 -2.02 -11.09
CA THR A 184 21.12 -1.55 -12.15
C THR A 184 20.43 -1.08 -13.42
N ILE A 185 21.05 -0.10 -14.08
CA ILE A 185 20.73 0.34 -15.44
C ILE A 185 21.96 0.05 -16.31
N THR A 186 21.78 -0.65 -17.41
CA THR A 186 22.83 -0.87 -18.43
C THR A 186 22.49 -0.03 -19.67
N PRO A 187 23.19 1.10 -19.91
CA PRO A 187 22.92 1.96 -21.06
C PRO A 187 23.53 1.43 -22.37
N PHE A 188 22.84 1.69 -23.47
CA PHE A 188 23.27 1.43 -24.84
C PHE A 188 23.08 2.70 -25.66
N VAL A 189 24.18 3.29 -26.12
CA VAL A 189 24.17 4.51 -26.95
C VAL A 189 25.10 4.27 -28.13
N PHE A 190 24.63 4.58 -29.34
CA PHE A 190 25.41 4.34 -30.56
C PHE A 190 25.03 5.32 -31.67
N ASN A 191 25.95 5.46 -32.62
CA ASN A 191 25.83 6.27 -33.82
C ASN A 191 25.78 5.39 -35.06
N ARG A 192 25.50 6.01 -36.22
CA ARG A 192 25.58 5.36 -37.53
C ARG A 192 26.77 5.86 -38.34
N SER A 193 27.46 4.94 -38.99
CA SER A 193 28.36 5.25 -40.10
C SER A 193 28.07 4.32 -41.27
N GLY A 194 27.45 4.85 -42.32
CA GLY A 194 26.92 4.05 -43.43
C GLY A 194 25.81 3.10 -42.98
N GLN A 195 26.00 1.80 -43.17
CA GLN A 195 25.08 0.75 -42.66
C GLN A 195 25.49 0.21 -41.28
N ASN A 196 26.69 0.56 -40.80
CA ASN A 196 27.23 0.02 -39.56
C ASN A 196 26.86 0.91 -38.38
N ARG A 197 26.48 0.28 -37.27
CA ARG A 197 26.40 0.94 -35.97
C ARG A 197 27.82 1.08 -35.42
N ILE A 198 28.14 2.27 -34.93
CA ILE A 198 29.45 2.61 -34.36
C ILE A 198 29.27 3.14 -32.94
N GLY A 199 30.36 3.13 -32.17
CA GLY A 199 30.33 3.56 -30.78
C GLY A 199 29.97 5.04 -30.62
N TYR A 200 29.33 5.36 -29.49
CA TYR A 200 29.17 6.71 -28.97
C TYR A 200 30.15 6.92 -27.82
N GLU A 201 30.79 8.09 -27.82
CA GLU A 201 31.65 8.55 -26.73
C GLU A 201 31.21 9.97 -26.35
N GLY A 202 30.85 10.17 -25.07
CA GLY A 202 30.39 11.46 -24.59
C GLY A 202 29.62 11.39 -23.28
N GLN A 203 29.14 12.54 -22.81
CA GLN A 203 28.30 12.59 -21.62
C GLN A 203 26.87 12.15 -21.95
N VAL A 204 26.25 11.52 -20.96
CA VAL A 204 24.84 11.13 -20.95
C VAL A 204 24.26 11.53 -19.60
N SER A 205 23.16 12.27 -19.64
CA SER A 205 22.39 12.61 -18.45
C SER A 205 21.29 11.57 -18.24
N PHE A 206 20.92 11.33 -16.99
CA PHE A 206 19.74 10.53 -16.66
C PHE A 206 18.89 11.19 -15.58
N GLN A 207 17.59 10.92 -15.64
CA GLN A 207 16.62 11.30 -14.63
C GLN A 207 15.75 10.11 -14.28
N VAL A 208 15.48 9.99 -12.98
CA VAL A 208 14.56 9.02 -12.41
C VAL A 208 13.35 9.81 -11.94
N VAL A 209 12.22 9.59 -12.57
CA VAL A 209 10.96 10.27 -12.31
C VAL A 209 10.01 9.31 -11.64
N GLN A 210 9.48 9.71 -10.50
CA GLN A 210 8.38 9.02 -9.89
C GLN A 210 7.08 9.60 -10.42
N HIS A 211 6.30 8.78 -11.11
CA HIS A 211 5.04 9.20 -11.70
C HIS A 211 3.88 9.23 -10.69
N LYS A 212 4.02 8.53 -9.56
CA LYS A 212 2.99 8.40 -8.53
C LYS A 212 3.58 8.21 -7.15
N ASN A 213 2.86 8.65 -6.10
CA ASN A 213 3.29 8.47 -4.71
C ASN A 213 3.60 6.99 -4.41
N PRO A 214 4.79 6.63 -3.87
CA PRO A 214 5.10 5.25 -3.51
C PRO A 214 4.27 4.79 -2.31
N ASN A 215 3.81 5.75 -1.51
CA ASN A 215 2.80 5.59 -0.46
C ASN A 215 1.42 6.02 -0.93
N SER A 216 1.19 6.17 -2.25
CA SER A 216 -0.16 6.42 -2.76
C SER A 216 -1.01 5.22 -2.39
N VAL A 217 -1.80 5.40 -1.34
CA VAL A 217 -2.99 4.59 -1.08
C VAL A 217 -4.07 4.84 -2.13
N SER A 218 -3.88 5.77 -3.08
CA SER A 218 -4.77 5.83 -4.23
C SER A 218 -4.55 4.56 -5.04
N SER A 219 -5.54 3.69 -4.97
CA SER A 219 -5.76 2.58 -5.89
C SER A 219 -5.92 3.03 -7.34
N ASP A 220 -5.76 4.32 -7.64
CA ASP A 220 -6.16 4.90 -8.92
C ASP A 220 -5.08 4.67 -9.98
N GLY A 221 -5.46 4.15 -11.13
CA GLY A 221 -4.53 3.88 -12.20
C GLY A 221 -4.95 2.73 -13.10
N ASP A 222 -4.02 2.36 -13.96
CA ASP A 222 -4.21 1.38 -15.01
C ASP A 222 -3.48 0.07 -14.66
N TYR A 223 -4.23 -1.01 -14.70
CA TYR A 223 -3.83 -2.34 -14.29
C TYR A 223 -3.91 -3.26 -15.50
N ALA A 224 -2.74 -3.64 -16.00
CA ALA A 224 -2.60 -4.68 -17.02
C ALA A 224 -2.79 -6.07 -16.37
N VAL A 225 -2.57 -7.13 -17.15
CA VAL A 225 -2.59 -8.50 -16.64
C VAL A 225 -1.71 -8.65 -15.39
N GLY A 226 -2.28 -9.17 -14.31
CA GLY A 226 -1.59 -9.39 -13.05
C GLY A 226 -2.55 -9.56 -11.87
N SER A 227 -1.99 -9.68 -10.68
CA SER A 227 -2.74 -9.67 -9.42
C SER A 227 -2.25 -8.49 -8.59
N TYR A 228 -3.18 -7.66 -8.12
CA TYR A 228 -2.89 -6.41 -7.41
C TYR A 228 -3.73 -6.33 -6.15
N THR A 229 -3.12 -5.82 -5.07
CA THR A 229 -3.79 -5.64 -3.78
C THR A 229 -3.56 -4.23 -3.26
N PHE A 230 -4.62 -3.60 -2.76
CA PHE A 230 -4.55 -2.29 -2.11
C PHE A 230 -5.63 -2.17 -1.03
N ILE A 231 -5.52 -1.13 -0.20
CA ILE A 231 -6.42 -0.91 0.92
C ILE A 231 -7.40 0.22 0.58
N LEU A 232 -8.69 -0.02 0.84
CA LEU A 232 -9.76 0.97 0.76
C LEU A 232 -10.17 1.40 2.17
N GLN A 233 -10.04 2.69 2.48
CA GLN A 233 -10.32 3.24 3.82
C GLN A 233 -11.83 3.29 4.12
N PRO A 234 -12.25 3.37 5.40
CA PRO A 234 -13.65 3.59 5.77
C PRO A 234 -14.24 4.79 5.03
N ASN A 235 -15.44 4.63 4.47
CA ASN A 235 -16.17 5.61 3.66
C ASN A 235 -15.52 6.02 2.32
N GLU A 236 -14.38 5.45 1.93
CA GLU A 236 -13.76 5.69 0.63
C GLU A 236 -14.56 5.01 -0.49
N SER A 237 -14.67 5.69 -1.63
CA SER A 237 -15.39 5.20 -2.83
C SER A 237 -14.47 5.18 -4.04
N LYS A 238 -14.57 4.13 -4.85
CA LYS A 238 -13.78 3.95 -6.07
C LYS A 238 -14.65 3.47 -7.22
N ILE A 239 -14.34 3.97 -8.41
CA ILE A 239 -14.89 3.50 -9.67
C ILE A 239 -13.92 2.49 -10.27
N PHE A 240 -14.42 1.30 -10.56
CA PHE A 240 -13.72 0.21 -11.21
C PHE A 240 -14.25 0.07 -12.64
N THR A 241 -13.37 0.25 -13.62
CA THR A 241 -13.63 -0.05 -15.04
C THR A 241 -12.85 -1.32 -15.38
N LEU A 242 -13.52 -2.44 -15.50
CA LEU A 242 -12.95 -3.79 -15.60
C LEU A 242 -13.31 -4.39 -16.95
N MET A 243 -12.32 -4.84 -17.71
CA MET A 243 -12.49 -5.36 -19.07
C MET A 243 -11.84 -6.75 -19.16
N ALA A 244 -12.66 -7.80 -19.28
CA ALA A 244 -12.14 -9.15 -19.37
C ALA A 244 -11.44 -9.43 -20.70
N ALA A 245 -10.61 -10.47 -20.70
CA ALA A 245 -9.79 -10.79 -21.85
C ALA A 245 -10.60 -11.47 -22.98
N GLY A 246 -10.14 -11.34 -24.22
CA GLY A 246 -10.78 -12.00 -25.37
C GLY A 246 -10.36 -13.45 -25.52
N GLY A 247 -11.24 -14.28 -26.08
CA GLY A 247 -10.92 -15.66 -26.47
C GLY A 247 -10.00 -15.72 -27.69
N GLY A 248 -9.19 -16.77 -27.82
CA GLY A 248 -8.39 -17.01 -29.00
C GLY A 248 -9.22 -17.47 -30.20
N GLY A 249 -8.75 -17.23 -31.43
CA GLY A 249 -9.37 -17.79 -32.63
C GLY A 249 -9.03 -19.27 -32.79
N GLY A 250 -9.93 -20.05 -33.38
CA GLY A 250 -9.71 -21.44 -33.76
C GLY A 250 -8.78 -21.56 -34.97
N ALA A 251 -8.03 -22.66 -35.02
CA ALA A 251 -7.24 -23.02 -36.19
C ALA A 251 -8.10 -23.61 -37.31
N SER A 252 -7.57 -23.64 -38.52
CA SER A 252 -8.07 -24.51 -39.59
C SER A 252 -7.07 -25.65 -39.77
N CYS A 253 -7.53 -26.89 -39.63
CA CYS A 253 -6.66 -28.05 -39.64
C CYS A 253 -7.10 -29.12 -40.65
N LYS A 254 -6.12 -29.82 -41.20
CA LYS A 254 -6.34 -31.04 -41.97
C LYS A 254 -6.50 -32.23 -41.02
N ASP A 255 -7.52 -33.06 -41.21
CA ASP A 255 -7.70 -34.34 -40.50
C ASP A 255 -6.85 -35.44 -41.15
N ASP A 256 -6.20 -36.27 -40.33
CA ASP A 256 -5.93 -37.67 -40.70
C ASP A 256 -5.85 -38.69 -39.54
N GLY A 257 -6.09 -38.30 -38.28
CA GLY A 257 -5.90 -39.23 -37.18
C GLY A 257 -6.09 -38.61 -35.79
N SER A 258 -6.75 -39.39 -34.93
CA SER A 258 -7.28 -39.05 -33.59
C SER A 258 -6.25 -38.65 -32.51
N THR A 259 -5.08 -38.12 -32.87
CA THR A 259 -3.97 -37.84 -31.95
C THR A 259 -3.63 -36.36 -31.77
N TYR A 260 -4.26 -35.46 -32.54
CA TYR A 260 -4.04 -34.02 -32.36
C TYR A 260 -5.04 -33.44 -31.36
N ALA A 261 -4.52 -32.94 -30.24
CA ALA A 261 -5.33 -32.24 -29.24
C ALA A 261 -6.02 -31.05 -29.92
N LEU A 262 -7.35 -31.08 -29.94
CA LEU A 262 -8.26 -30.12 -30.60
C LEU A 262 -7.70 -28.69 -30.55
N SER A 263 -7.35 -28.17 -31.72
CA SER A 263 -6.70 -26.87 -31.97
C SER A 263 -7.67 -25.67 -31.85
N SER A 264 -8.66 -25.78 -30.97
CA SER A 264 -9.55 -24.67 -30.60
C SER A 264 -8.74 -23.52 -29.99
N GLY A 265 -9.22 -22.31 -30.21
CA GLY A 265 -8.80 -21.17 -29.42
C GLY A 265 -9.09 -21.41 -27.94
N GLN A 266 -8.21 -20.94 -27.07
CA GLN A 266 -8.42 -20.99 -25.63
C GLN A 266 -9.31 -19.83 -25.19
N ASN A 267 -10.02 -20.01 -24.08
CA ASN A 267 -10.83 -18.93 -23.51
C ASN A 267 -9.94 -17.79 -23.01
N GLY A 268 -10.45 -16.57 -23.11
CA GLY A 268 -9.92 -15.44 -22.35
C GLY A 268 -10.14 -15.69 -20.87
N THR A 269 -9.18 -15.31 -20.05
CA THR A 269 -9.31 -15.46 -18.59
C THR A 269 -10.06 -14.27 -17.98
N ASP A 270 -10.75 -14.55 -16.88
CA ASP A 270 -11.65 -13.62 -16.21
C ASP A 270 -10.91 -12.49 -15.48
N ILE A 271 -11.66 -11.43 -15.16
CA ILE A 271 -11.29 -10.49 -14.11
C ILE A 271 -12.07 -10.80 -12.84
N GLN A 272 -11.38 -10.82 -11.70
CA GLN A 272 -12.01 -10.93 -10.39
C GLN A 272 -11.73 -9.69 -9.56
N LEU A 273 -12.80 -9.04 -9.08
CA LEU A 273 -12.73 -8.02 -8.05
C LEU A 273 -13.12 -8.65 -6.72
N LYS A 274 -12.21 -8.62 -5.75
CA LYS A 274 -12.40 -9.22 -4.43
C LYS A 274 -12.28 -8.19 -3.31
N VAL A 275 -13.05 -8.38 -2.26
CA VAL A 275 -12.99 -7.62 -1.02
C VAL A 275 -12.69 -8.59 0.11
N ASN A 276 -11.62 -8.36 0.86
CA ASN A 276 -11.15 -9.20 1.95
C ASN A 276 -10.97 -10.68 1.58
N GLY A 277 -10.70 -10.96 0.30
CA GLY A 277 -10.51 -12.32 -0.23
C GLY A 277 -11.72 -12.88 -0.96
N ASP A 278 -12.91 -12.34 -0.74
CA ASP A 278 -14.15 -12.83 -1.36
C ASP A 278 -14.48 -12.08 -2.66
N ALA A 279 -14.84 -12.81 -3.71
CA ALA A 279 -15.22 -12.19 -4.99
C ALA A 279 -16.53 -11.42 -4.86
N ILE A 280 -16.52 -10.15 -5.27
CA ILE A 280 -17.71 -9.30 -5.34
C ILE A 280 -18.17 -9.05 -6.78
N ALA A 281 -17.31 -9.28 -7.77
CA ALA A 281 -17.68 -9.35 -9.17
C ALA A 281 -16.70 -10.25 -9.93
N ILE A 282 -17.22 -11.00 -10.91
CA ILE A 282 -16.45 -11.78 -11.87
C ILE A 282 -16.87 -11.32 -13.27
N ILE A 283 -15.91 -10.90 -14.07
CA ILE A 283 -16.11 -10.46 -15.44
C ILE A 283 -15.48 -11.52 -16.30
N HIS A 284 -16.31 -12.29 -17.01
CA HIS A 284 -15.86 -13.45 -17.76
C HIS A 284 -15.19 -13.04 -19.07
N GLY A 285 -14.09 -13.73 -19.40
CA GLY A 285 -13.45 -13.60 -20.70
C GLY A 285 -14.32 -14.16 -21.82
N GLY A 286 -14.04 -13.74 -23.05
CA GLY A 286 -14.68 -14.34 -24.23
C GLY A 286 -14.22 -15.79 -24.43
N THR A 287 -15.11 -16.66 -24.92
CA THR A 287 -14.74 -18.04 -25.18
C THR A 287 -13.94 -18.17 -26.48
N GLY A 288 -13.05 -19.16 -26.56
CA GLY A 288 -12.26 -19.39 -27.74
C GLY A 288 -13.09 -19.95 -28.89
N GLY A 289 -12.78 -19.52 -30.11
CA GLY A 289 -13.40 -20.05 -31.33
C GLY A 289 -12.97 -21.50 -31.57
N LYS A 290 -13.90 -22.34 -32.03
CA LYS A 290 -13.59 -23.73 -32.35
C LYS A 290 -12.82 -23.84 -33.65
N GLN A 291 -12.01 -24.89 -33.75
CA GLN A 291 -11.28 -25.17 -34.98
C GLN A 291 -12.21 -25.67 -36.07
N GLY A 292 -11.80 -25.42 -37.32
CA GLY A 292 -12.37 -26.10 -38.49
C GLY A 292 -11.49 -27.27 -38.90
N ILE A 293 -12.12 -28.30 -39.44
CA ILE A 293 -11.46 -29.55 -39.86
C ILE A 293 -11.83 -29.84 -41.31
N TRP A 294 -10.83 -30.08 -42.14
CA TRP A 294 -10.99 -30.54 -43.51
C TRP A 294 -10.39 -31.94 -43.68
N LYS A 295 -11.11 -32.86 -44.33
CA LYS A 295 -10.72 -34.26 -44.47
C LYS A 295 -10.33 -34.62 -45.90
N ASP A 296 -9.45 -35.60 -46.05
CA ASP A 296 -8.98 -36.10 -47.36
C ASP A 296 -10.08 -36.70 -48.25
N ASP A 297 -11.24 -37.06 -47.68
CA ASP A 297 -12.43 -37.50 -48.42
C ASP A 297 -13.27 -36.33 -48.98
N GLY A 298 -12.81 -35.08 -48.81
CA GLY A 298 -13.48 -33.86 -49.25
C GLY A 298 -14.59 -33.37 -48.32
N THR A 299 -14.82 -34.03 -47.18
CA THR A 299 -15.76 -33.56 -46.15
C THR A 299 -15.08 -32.58 -45.19
N PHE A 300 -15.87 -31.71 -44.56
CA PHE A 300 -15.36 -30.73 -43.60
C PHE A 300 -16.35 -30.43 -42.49
N THR A 301 -15.84 -29.89 -41.39
CA THR A 301 -16.63 -29.32 -40.29
C THR A 301 -16.08 -27.95 -39.96
N ASP A 302 -16.93 -26.94 -40.01
CA ASP A 302 -16.58 -25.58 -39.63
C ASP A 302 -16.57 -25.38 -38.12
N GLY A 303 -15.71 -24.46 -37.67
CA GLY A 303 -15.64 -24.05 -36.28
C GLY A 303 -16.86 -23.21 -35.87
N GLU A 304 -17.29 -23.39 -34.63
CA GLU A 304 -18.27 -22.53 -33.97
C GLU A 304 -17.60 -21.28 -33.38
N ALA A 305 -18.26 -20.12 -33.53
CA ALA A 305 -17.80 -18.85 -32.98
C ALA A 305 -17.72 -18.90 -31.45
N GLY A 306 -16.68 -18.27 -30.91
CA GLY A 306 -16.59 -18.01 -29.48
C GLY A 306 -17.69 -17.04 -29.02
N ALA A 307 -18.35 -17.38 -27.93
CA ALA A 307 -19.33 -16.54 -27.27
C ALA A 307 -18.64 -15.35 -26.57
N GLY A 308 -19.36 -14.23 -26.49
CA GLY A 308 -18.93 -13.08 -25.70
C GLY A 308 -18.85 -13.41 -24.20
N GLY A 309 -17.96 -12.72 -23.50
CA GLY A 309 -17.89 -12.75 -22.05
C GLY A 309 -19.18 -12.24 -21.41
N THR A 310 -19.41 -12.64 -20.16
CA THR A 310 -20.56 -12.22 -19.33
C THR A 310 -20.10 -11.56 -18.03
N VAL A 311 -20.99 -10.88 -17.29
CA VAL A 311 -20.67 -10.33 -15.96
C VAL A 311 -21.51 -10.95 -14.85
N GLU A 312 -20.84 -11.51 -13.84
CA GLU A 312 -21.44 -11.99 -12.59
C GLU A 312 -21.24 -10.95 -11.47
N ILE A 313 -22.33 -10.45 -10.90
CA ILE A 313 -22.33 -9.52 -9.76
C ILE A 313 -22.73 -10.24 -8.49
N ILE A 314 -21.79 -10.33 -7.55
CA ILE A 314 -21.96 -11.04 -6.27
C ILE A 314 -22.19 -10.05 -5.13
N GLY A 315 -21.47 -8.93 -5.15
CA GLY A 315 -21.51 -7.89 -4.11
C GLY A 315 -22.47 -6.73 -4.42
N VAL A 316 -22.46 -5.74 -3.53
CA VAL A 316 -23.27 -4.52 -3.64
C VAL A 316 -22.40 -3.36 -4.12
N PHE A 317 -22.86 -2.69 -5.17
CA PHE A 317 -22.22 -1.52 -5.79
C PHE A 317 -23.16 -0.31 -5.69
N GLN A 318 -22.60 0.91 -5.60
CA GLN A 318 -23.39 2.15 -5.61
C GLN A 318 -24.03 2.38 -6.99
N SER A 319 -23.25 2.15 -8.03
CA SER A 319 -23.67 2.23 -9.43
C SER A 319 -22.97 1.13 -10.23
N LYS A 320 -23.61 0.68 -11.32
CA LYS A 320 -23.03 -0.32 -12.24
C LYS A 320 -23.53 -0.13 -13.67
N THR A 321 -22.63 -0.29 -14.63
CA THR A 321 -22.90 -0.39 -16.06
C THR A 321 -22.22 -1.66 -16.55
N ILE A 322 -22.97 -2.53 -17.22
CA ILE A 322 -22.50 -3.82 -17.76
C ILE A 322 -22.63 -3.78 -19.28
N THR A 323 -21.57 -4.18 -19.97
CA THR A 323 -21.56 -4.39 -21.41
C THR A 323 -21.03 -5.78 -21.69
N GLU A 324 -21.88 -6.67 -22.19
CA GLU A 324 -21.47 -8.04 -22.51
C GLU A 324 -20.58 -8.10 -23.75
N GLY A 325 -19.79 -9.16 -23.83
CA GLY A 325 -18.89 -9.37 -24.95
C GLY A 325 -19.64 -9.65 -26.25
N ASN A 326 -18.98 -9.37 -27.37
CA ASN A 326 -19.48 -9.71 -28.71
C ASN A 326 -19.02 -11.12 -29.11
N VAL A 327 -19.89 -11.82 -29.83
CA VAL A 327 -19.60 -13.12 -30.45
C VAL A 327 -18.57 -12.97 -31.57
N GLY A 328 -17.71 -13.96 -31.75
CA GLY A 328 -16.78 -14.04 -32.89
C GLY A 328 -17.46 -14.32 -34.23
N GLY A 329 -16.71 -14.24 -35.32
CA GLY A 329 -17.16 -14.61 -36.66
C GLY A 329 -16.96 -16.10 -36.95
N ALA A 330 -17.93 -16.74 -37.60
CA ALA A 330 -17.85 -18.15 -38.03
C ALA A 330 -18.39 -18.34 -39.47
N THR A 331 -18.11 -17.38 -40.35
CA THR A 331 -18.52 -17.45 -41.77
C THR A 331 -17.32 -17.17 -42.66
N ILE A 332 -17.35 -17.62 -43.92
CA ILE A 332 -16.27 -17.39 -44.89
C ILE A 332 -15.93 -15.90 -45.07
N ASP A 333 -16.94 -15.03 -45.02
CA ASP A 333 -16.79 -13.58 -45.14
C ASP A 333 -16.31 -12.94 -43.83
N ASN A 334 -16.61 -13.56 -42.69
CA ASN A 334 -16.29 -13.06 -41.38
C ASN A 334 -15.80 -14.17 -40.42
N VAL A 335 -14.47 -14.24 -40.27
CA VAL A 335 -13.74 -15.02 -39.25
C VAL A 335 -13.05 -14.13 -38.21
N SER A 336 -13.46 -12.85 -38.10
CA SER A 336 -12.86 -11.94 -37.12
C SER A 336 -13.15 -12.41 -35.71
N GLY A 337 -12.28 -12.06 -34.76
CA GLY A 337 -12.68 -12.15 -33.36
C GLY A 337 -13.82 -11.18 -33.05
N GLY A 338 -14.51 -11.42 -31.94
CA GLY A 338 -15.52 -10.52 -31.42
C GLY A 338 -14.90 -9.13 -31.18
N ALA A 339 -15.59 -8.09 -31.64
CA ALA A 339 -15.13 -6.71 -31.47
C ALA A 339 -15.05 -6.37 -29.97
N SER A 340 -13.99 -5.65 -29.58
CA SER A 340 -13.86 -5.15 -28.22
C SER A 340 -15.06 -4.27 -27.85
N VAL A 341 -15.62 -4.47 -26.66
CA VAL A 341 -16.60 -3.58 -26.04
C VAL A 341 -15.96 -2.63 -25.02
N SER A 342 -14.63 -2.57 -24.99
CA SER A 342 -13.87 -1.68 -24.14
C SER A 342 -14.18 -0.22 -24.45
N SER A 343 -14.35 0.58 -23.41
CA SER A 343 -14.41 2.04 -23.50
C SER A 343 -13.03 2.70 -23.60
N ILE A 344 -11.95 1.91 -23.52
CA ILE A 344 -10.56 2.37 -23.50
C ILE A 344 -9.72 1.45 -24.40
N GLY A 345 -9.37 1.90 -25.60
CA GLY A 345 -8.58 1.09 -26.54
C GLY A 345 -9.26 -0.23 -26.95
N SER A 346 -8.50 -1.16 -27.52
CA SER A 346 -9.03 -2.41 -28.07
C SER A 346 -8.83 -3.64 -27.16
N PHE A 347 -8.80 -3.44 -25.83
CA PHE A 347 -8.64 -4.54 -24.86
C PHE A 347 -9.84 -5.51 -24.87
N GLY A 348 -9.61 -6.78 -24.54
CA GLY A 348 -10.66 -7.80 -24.54
C GLY A 348 -11.24 -8.19 -25.91
N ALA A 349 -10.75 -7.65 -27.04
CA ALA A 349 -11.07 -8.16 -28.38
C ALA A 349 -10.71 -9.64 -28.54
N GLY A 350 -11.58 -10.39 -29.22
CA GLY A 350 -11.34 -11.79 -29.55
C GLY A 350 -10.27 -11.97 -30.63
N GLY A 351 -9.66 -13.15 -30.68
CA GLY A 351 -8.73 -13.55 -31.71
C GLY A 351 -9.45 -13.92 -33.01
N LYS A 352 -8.88 -13.51 -34.14
CA LYS A 352 -9.30 -13.93 -35.48
C LYS A 352 -9.01 -15.43 -35.69
N GLY A 353 -9.97 -16.14 -36.27
CA GLY A 353 -9.80 -17.51 -36.76
C GLY A 353 -9.20 -17.56 -38.17
N ASN A 354 -9.56 -18.56 -38.97
CA ASN A 354 -9.02 -18.77 -40.31
C ASN A 354 -10.06 -19.24 -41.33
N LYS A 355 -9.79 -19.03 -42.62
CA LYS A 355 -10.72 -19.32 -43.73
C LYS A 355 -10.51 -20.72 -44.35
N GLY A 356 -9.90 -21.67 -43.66
CA GLY A 356 -9.67 -23.03 -44.18
C GLY A 356 -8.23 -23.32 -44.59
N VAL A 357 -7.99 -24.56 -45.04
CA VAL A 357 -6.63 -25.13 -45.22
C VAL A 357 -6.17 -25.17 -46.69
N TYR A 358 -7.09 -25.24 -47.66
CA TYR A 358 -6.73 -25.51 -49.07
C TYR A 358 -7.55 -24.81 -50.16
N THR A 359 -8.71 -24.22 -49.86
CA THR A 359 -9.59 -23.63 -50.88
C THR A 359 -9.94 -22.19 -50.52
N ASP A 360 -9.98 -21.31 -51.54
CA ASP A 360 -10.57 -19.96 -51.41
C ASP A 360 -12.08 -19.99 -51.07
N ASN A 361 -12.66 -21.20 -50.99
CA ASN A 361 -14.06 -21.49 -50.73
C ASN A 361 -14.42 -21.66 -49.24
N GLY A 362 -13.45 -21.59 -48.31
CA GLY A 362 -13.77 -21.50 -46.89
C GLY A 362 -13.92 -22.83 -46.13
N ASP A 363 -13.61 -23.96 -46.75
CA ASP A 363 -13.92 -25.29 -46.17
C ASP A 363 -13.05 -25.59 -44.94
N GLY A 364 -13.69 -25.94 -43.81
CA GLY A 364 -12.99 -26.22 -42.56
C GLY A 364 -12.47 -24.94 -41.90
N LEU A 365 -13.31 -23.91 -41.84
CA LEU A 365 -12.96 -22.60 -41.28
C LEU A 365 -12.76 -22.68 -39.76
N GLY A 366 -11.68 -22.06 -39.27
CA GLY A 366 -11.48 -21.80 -37.85
C GLY A 366 -12.25 -20.56 -37.45
N ALA A 367 -13.09 -20.65 -36.43
CA ALA A 367 -13.92 -19.51 -36.03
C ALA A 367 -13.16 -18.50 -35.15
N GLY A 368 -13.61 -17.25 -35.15
CA GLY A 368 -13.11 -16.22 -34.24
C GLY A 368 -13.52 -16.47 -32.79
N GLY A 369 -12.66 -16.09 -31.85
CA GLY A 369 -12.99 -16.07 -30.42
C GLY A 369 -13.89 -14.89 -30.08
N GLY A 370 -14.69 -15.01 -29.01
CA GLY A 370 -15.52 -13.92 -28.50
C GLY A 370 -14.69 -12.85 -27.77
N SER A 371 -15.22 -11.63 -27.63
CA SER A 371 -14.62 -10.61 -26.78
C SER A 371 -15.04 -10.74 -25.32
N GLY A 372 -14.22 -10.25 -24.39
CA GLY A 372 -14.55 -10.19 -22.97
C GLY A 372 -15.58 -9.12 -22.65
N ALA A 373 -16.29 -9.28 -21.52
CA ALA A 373 -17.25 -8.30 -21.03
C ALA A 373 -16.58 -7.12 -20.31
N VAL A 374 -17.37 -6.06 -20.07
CA VAL A 374 -16.96 -4.86 -19.35
C VAL A 374 -17.92 -4.55 -18.21
N LEU A 375 -17.35 -4.25 -17.04
CA LEU A 375 -18.05 -3.71 -15.88
C LEU A 375 -17.48 -2.34 -15.52
N VAL A 376 -18.34 -1.33 -15.45
CA VAL A 376 -18.02 -0.05 -14.80
C VAL A 376 -18.86 0.06 -13.55
N ALA A 377 -18.25 -0.01 -12.36
CA ALA A 377 -18.98 -0.01 -11.10
C ALA A 377 -18.31 0.85 -10.04
N GLU A 378 -19.13 1.57 -9.28
CA GLU A 378 -18.68 2.30 -8.11
C GLU A 378 -18.88 1.45 -6.85
N TYR A 379 -17.80 1.23 -6.11
CA TYR A 379 -17.81 0.52 -4.84
C TYR A 379 -17.41 1.46 -3.71
N LYS A 380 -18.17 1.41 -2.60
CA LYS A 380 -17.90 2.20 -1.39
C LYS A 380 -17.65 1.27 -0.22
N ASN A 381 -16.53 1.48 0.48
CA ASN A 381 -16.32 0.86 1.77
C ASN A 381 -17.25 1.51 2.80
N ARG A 382 -18.33 0.81 3.16
CA ARG A 382 -19.28 1.26 4.18
C ARG A 382 -18.95 0.78 5.60
N SER A 383 -17.89 -0.01 5.78
CA SER A 383 -17.49 -0.44 7.13
C SER A 383 -16.68 0.64 7.83
N THR A 384 -16.55 0.50 9.15
CA THR A 384 -15.70 1.36 10.00
C THR A 384 -14.23 0.92 9.98
N SER A 385 -13.88 -0.06 9.15
CA SER A 385 -12.55 -0.68 9.07
C SER A 385 -12.01 -0.66 7.65
N ASN A 386 -10.69 -0.77 7.52
CA ASN A 386 -10.04 -0.90 6.23
C ASN A 386 -10.48 -2.20 5.53
N GLN A 387 -10.71 -2.13 4.23
CA GLN A 387 -10.99 -3.29 3.38
C GLN A 387 -9.83 -3.53 2.43
N THR A 388 -9.42 -4.79 2.29
CA THR A 388 -8.40 -5.19 1.31
C THR A 388 -9.08 -5.48 -0.01
N ILE A 389 -8.75 -4.72 -1.04
CA ILE A 389 -9.23 -4.96 -2.40
C ILE A 389 -8.18 -5.76 -3.15
N THR A 390 -8.58 -6.87 -3.75
CA THR A 390 -7.73 -7.65 -4.67
C THR A 390 -8.35 -7.61 -6.06
N LEU A 391 -7.53 -7.23 -7.03
CA LEU A 391 -7.88 -7.18 -8.44
C LEU A 391 -7.02 -8.18 -9.21
N VAL A 392 -7.67 -9.16 -9.84
CA VAL A 392 -7.02 -10.15 -10.71
C VAL A 392 -7.40 -9.84 -12.14
N VAL A 393 -6.43 -9.50 -12.99
CA VAL A 393 -6.63 -9.15 -14.40
C VAL A 393 -6.16 -10.29 -15.31
N GLY A 394 -7.08 -10.80 -16.14
CA GLY A 394 -6.86 -11.96 -17.00
C GLY A 394 -6.07 -11.69 -18.29
N LYS A 395 -5.34 -12.71 -18.76
CA LYS A 395 -4.72 -12.83 -20.09
C LYS A 395 -5.73 -13.24 -21.16
N GLY A 396 -5.47 -12.79 -22.40
CA GLY A 396 -6.16 -13.22 -23.60
C GLY A 396 -5.89 -14.67 -23.93
N GLY A 397 -6.90 -15.33 -24.48
CA GLY A 397 -6.85 -16.73 -24.87
C GLY A 397 -5.84 -16.96 -26.00
N ALA A 398 -5.04 -18.03 -25.87
CA ALA A 398 -4.14 -18.45 -26.94
C ALA A 398 -4.93 -18.84 -28.19
N GLY A 399 -4.42 -18.47 -29.36
CA GLY A 399 -4.98 -18.95 -30.62
C GLY A 399 -4.75 -20.45 -30.81
N GLY A 400 -5.64 -21.08 -31.58
CA GLY A 400 -5.55 -22.46 -31.99
C GLY A 400 -4.22 -22.78 -32.67
N LYS A 401 -3.65 -23.93 -32.38
CA LYS A 401 -2.33 -24.36 -32.88
C LYS A 401 -2.44 -25.33 -34.05
N LYS A 402 -1.36 -25.44 -34.83
CA LYS A 402 -1.33 -26.41 -35.93
C LYS A 402 -1.49 -27.84 -35.43
N GLY A 403 -2.20 -28.64 -36.21
CA GLY A 403 -2.37 -30.07 -36.02
C GLY A 403 -1.25 -30.89 -36.64
N GLY A 404 -0.16 -30.30 -37.14
CA GLY A 404 1.03 -31.05 -37.59
C GLY A 404 1.26 -31.09 -39.10
N PHE A 405 0.33 -30.57 -39.91
CA PHE A 405 0.54 -30.38 -41.34
C PHE A 405 1.01 -28.96 -41.65
N ASP A 406 1.86 -28.81 -42.67
CA ASP A 406 2.35 -27.49 -43.11
C ASP A 406 1.22 -26.56 -43.56
N SER A 407 0.15 -27.15 -44.10
CA SER A 407 -1.06 -26.49 -44.57
C SER A 407 -1.97 -25.99 -43.44
N ASP A 408 -1.82 -26.50 -42.22
CA ASP A 408 -2.62 -26.04 -41.09
C ASP A 408 -2.34 -24.56 -40.82
N VAL A 409 -3.38 -23.83 -40.42
CA VAL A 409 -3.27 -22.41 -40.15
C VAL A 409 -3.72 -22.09 -38.73
N GLU A 410 -2.83 -21.46 -37.96
CA GLU A 410 -3.08 -21.08 -36.58
C GLU A 410 -4.14 -19.98 -36.47
N GLY A 411 -4.91 -20.03 -35.39
CA GLY A 411 -5.71 -18.91 -34.95
C GLY A 411 -4.85 -17.86 -34.24
N THR A 412 -5.34 -16.63 -34.18
CA THR A 412 -4.64 -15.54 -33.48
C THR A 412 -5.02 -15.48 -32.00
N LYS A 413 -4.10 -15.00 -31.15
CA LYS A 413 -4.35 -14.76 -29.72
C LYS A 413 -5.39 -13.66 -29.53
N GLY A 414 -6.31 -13.83 -28.59
CA GLY A 414 -7.17 -12.75 -28.11
C GLY A 414 -6.35 -11.67 -27.38
N SER A 415 -6.88 -10.45 -27.34
CA SER A 415 -6.23 -9.37 -26.58
C SER A 415 -6.42 -9.55 -25.07
N ASP A 416 -5.44 -9.07 -24.31
CA ASP A 416 -5.44 -9.18 -22.86
C ASP A 416 -6.52 -8.31 -22.21
N GLY A 417 -6.91 -8.69 -20.99
CA GLY A 417 -7.81 -7.90 -20.15
C GLY A 417 -7.11 -6.67 -19.58
N PHE A 418 -7.91 -5.76 -19.06
CA PHE A 418 -7.44 -4.48 -18.53
C PHE A 418 -8.39 -4.00 -17.43
N ALA A 419 -7.83 -3.27 -16.46
CA ALA A 419 -8.63 -2.64 -15.43
C ALA A 419 -8.13 -1.22 -15.16
N ARG A 420 -9.06 -0.30 -14.92
CA ARG A 420 -8.79 1.04 -14.44
C ARG A 420 -9.55 1.25 -13.15
N VAL A 421 -8.87 1.83 -12.17
CA VAL A 421 -9.48 2.24 -10.91
C VAL A 421 -9.32 3.75 -10.79
N ALA A 422 -10.34 4.44 -10.29
CA ALA A 422 -10.32 5.88 -10.08
C ALA A 422 -11.11 6.24 -8.81
N SER A 423 -10.77 7.37 -8.19
CA SER A 423 -11.58 7.97 -7.14
C SER A 423 -12.96 8.36 -7.69
N ALA A 424 -14.01 8.03 -6.93
CA ALA A 424 -15.40 8.31 -7.28
C ALA A 424 -15.78 9.77 -7.02
#